data_AF-A0ABD5WIB5-F1
#
_entry.id   AF-A0ABD5WIB5-F1
#
_cell.length_a   1.000
_cell.length_b   1.000
_cell.length_c   1.000
_cell.angle_alpha   90.00
_cell.angle_beta   90.00
_cell.angle_gamma   90.00
#
_symmetry.space_group_name_H-M   'P 1'
#
loop_
_entity.id
_entity.type
_entity.pdbx_description
1 polymer ?
#
loop_
_entity_poly.entity_id
_entity_poly.type
_entity_poly.pdbx_seq_one_letter_code
_entity_poly.pdbx_strand_id
1 'polypeptide(L)' 'MAKCPHCESDITEWAQRLEQADRASTPKVWTCPDCDSVLGISDWGSE' A
#
# COMPACT_ATOMS: atom_id res chain seq x y z
N MET A 1 -6.36 -5.06 11.19
CA MET A 1 -6.21 -3.60 11.11
C MET A 1 -4.84 -3.31 10.53
N ALA A 2 -4.75 -2.51 9.49
CA ALA A 2 -3.48 -2.04 8.93
C ALA A 2 -3.27 -0.60 9.37
N LYS A 3 -2.13 -0.31 10.00
CA LYS A 3 -1.75 1.04 10.42
C LYS A 3 -0.45 1.44 9.77
N CYS A 4 -0.32 2.72 9.44
CA CYS A 4 0.92 3.28 8.95
C CYS A 4 1.98 3.29 10.09
N PRO A 5 3.20 2.77 9.88
CA PRO A 5 4.25 2.79 10.89
C PRO A 5 4.86 4.20 11.12
N HIS A 6 4.55 5.16 10.25
CA HIS A 6 5.10 6.53 10.32
C HIS A 6 4.16 7.51 11.02
N CYS A 7 2.88 7.49 10.68
CA CYS A 7 1.89 8.43 11.20
C CYS A 7 0.80 7.78 12.05
N GLU A 8 0.84 6.45 12.21
CA GLU A 8 -0.15 5.66 12.97
C GLU A 8 -1.60 5.74 12.44
N SER A 9 -1.82 6.38 11.29
CA SER A 9 -3.12 6.43 10.61
C SER A 9 -3.63 5.04 10.28
N ASP A 10 -4.95 4.85 10.43
CA ASP A 10 -5.62 3.63 10.01
C ASP A 10 -5.74 3.62 8.48
N ILE A 11 -5.02 2.68 7.85
CA ILE A 11 -4.96 2.50 6.41
C ILE A 11 -5.68 1.21 5.98
N THR A 12 -6.54 0.65 6.83
CA THR A 12 -7.22 -0.63 6.57
C THR A 12 -8.05 -0.60 5.29
N GLU A 13 -8.82 0.46 5.05
CA GLU A 13 -9.60 0.61 3.80
C GLU A 13 -8.70 0.77 2.57
N TRP A 14 -7.61 1.53 2.71
CA TRP A 14 -6.64 1.72 1.63
C TRP A 14 -5.98 0.40 1.26
N ALA A 15 -5.55 -0.40 2.24
CA ALA A 15 -4.94 -1.71 2.01
C ALA A 15 -5.90 -2.66 1.28
N GLN A 16 -7.19 -2.68 1.66
CA GLN A 16 -8.20 -3.52 0.98
C GLN A 16 -8.43 -3.09 -0.48
N ARG A 17 -8.42 -1.79 -0.77
CA ARG A 17 -8.55 -1.29 -2.15
C ARG A 17 -7.38 -1.70 -3.02
N LEU A 18 -6.19 -1.82 -2.43
CA LEU A 18 -5.00 -2.27 -3.12
C LEU A 18 -4.98 -3.77 -3.37
N GLU A 19 -5.50 -4.58 -2.44
CA GLU A 19 -5.69 -6.02 -2.64
C GLU A 19 -6.71 -6.31 -3.76
N GLN A 20 -7.68 -5.42 -3.97
CA GLN A 20 -8.65 -5.50 -5.06
C GLN A 20 -8.15 -4.89 -6.38
N ALA A 21 -7.04 -4.15 -6.36
CA ALA A 21 -6.49 -3.55 -7.57
C ALA A 21 -5.88 -4.65 -8.45
N ASP A 22 -6.23 -4.63 -9.73
CA ASP A 22 -5.73 -5.59 -10.72
C ASP A 22 -4.19 -5.60 -10.73
N ARG A 23 -3.59 -6.79 -10.73
CA ARG A 23 -2.12 -6.98 -10.66
C ARG A 23 -1.36 -6.18 -11.71
N ALA A 24 -2.00 -5.90 -12.85
CA ALA A 24 -1.41 -5.09 -13.93
C ALA A 24 -1.37 -3.58 -13.62
N SER A 25 -2.23 -3.08 -12.72
CA SER A 25 -2.30 -1.68 -12.29
C SER A 25 -1.86 -1.47 -10.84
N THR A 26 -1.43 -2.54 -10.15
CA THR A 26 -0.94 -2.41 -8.78
C THR A 26 0.36 -1.62 -8.77
N PRO A 27 0.44 -0.50 -8.03
CA PRO A 27 1.66 0.29 -7.97
C PRO A 27 2.78 -0.55 -7.35
N LYS A 28 3.96 -0.51 -7.97
CA LYS A 28 5.16 -1.19 -7.43
C LYS A 28 5.55 -0.64 -6.06
N VAL A 29 5.24 0.62 -5.78
CA VAL A 29 5.54 1.29 -4.52
C VAL A 29 4.23 1.62 -3.82
N TRP A 30 4.15 1.28 -2.55
CA TRP A 30 3.01 1.61 -1.72
C TRP A 30 3.31 2.83 -0.87
N THR A 31 2.48 3.86 -0.99
CA THR A 31 2.58 5.09 -0.22
C THR A 31 1.34 5.28 0.64
N CYS A 32 1.56 5.68 1.89
CA CYS A 32 0.49 6.02 2.80
C CYS A 32 -0.26 7.26 2.29
N PRO A 33 -1.61 7.24 2.22
CA PRO A 33 -2.39 8.36 1.71
C PRO A 33 -2.42 9.58 2.64
N ASP A 34 -2.07 9.42 3.92
CA ASP A 34 -2.16 10.50 4.92
C ASP A 34 -0.85 11.26 5.13
N CYS A 35 0.29 10.59 4.97
CA CYS A 35 1.61 11.17 5.27
C CYS A 35 2.62 11.00 4.14
N ASP A 36 2.18 10.48 2.99
CA ASP A 36 3.00 10.22 1.79
C ASP A 36 4.24 9.36 2.05
N SER A 37 4.32 8.67 3.19
CA SER A 37 5.45 7.82 3.54
C SER A 37 5.37 6.50 2.79
N VAL A 38 6.51 6.03 2.31
CA VAL A 38 6.63 4.74 1.59
C VAL A 38 6.49 3.60 2.58
N LEU A 39 5.45 2.79 2.42
CA LEU A 39 5.13 1.65 3.28
C LEU A 39 5.82 0.35 2.84
N GLY A 40 6.16 0.25 1.56
CA GLY A 40 6.84 -0.91 1.01
C GLY A 40 6.84 -0.89 -0.51
N ILE A 41 7.56 -1.84 -1.10
CA ILE A 41 7.65 -2.02 -2.55
C ILE A 41 7.10 -3.43 -2.84
N SER A 42 6.00 -3.53 -3.56
CA SER A 42 5.52 -4.80 -4.09
C SER A 42 6.21 -5.06 -5.43
N ASP A 43 7.27 -5.86 -5.38
CA ASP A 43 7.80 -6.48 -6.58
C ASP A 43 6.98 -7.75 -6.89
N TRP A 44 5.85 -7.58 -7.57
CA TRP A 44 5.09 -8.71 -8.15
C TRP A 44 5.71 -9.20 -9.47
N GLY A 45 7.02 -8.99 -9.66
CA GLY A 45 7.72 -9.14 -10.94
C GLY A 45 9.11 -9.75 -10.83
N SER A 46 9.36 -10.61 -9.84
CA SER A 46 10.49 -11.53 -9.88
C SER A 46 9.94 -12.94 -10.05
N GLU A 47 9.83 -13.33 -11.32
CA GLU A 47 9.82 -14.72 -11.79
C GLU A 47 11.05 -15.49 -11.31
#